data_AF-A0A0S8DSP2-F1
#
_entry.id   AF-A0A0S8DSP2-F1
#
_cell.length_a   1.000
_cell.length_b   1.000
_cell.length_c   1.000
_cell.angle_alpha   90.00
_cell.angle_beta   90.00
_cell.angle_gamma   90.00
#
_symmetry.space_group_name_H-M   'P 1'
#
loop_
_entity.id
_entity.type
_entity.pdbx_description
1 polymer ?
#
loop_
_entity_poly.entity_id
_entity_poly.type
_entity_poly.pdbx_seq_one_letter_code
_entity_poly.pdbx_strand_id
1 'polypeptide(L)'
;MKNWLVKNFWLKAISLALAIITWFYVVGELSHAPGEERVPFWVGYGPGNVIKELPIRCVIKGQPAGNYILRLDKMTITPEAAFVIGPKRIVDKIVYLKTVPIDITGQTRTYSVTVPLESVKGVRF
;
A
#
# COMPACT_ATOMS: atom_id res chain seq x y z
N MET A 1 6.95 -43.97 24.02
CA MET A 1 7.08 -43.74 22.56
C MET A 1 7.83 -42.46 22.16
N LYS A 2 7.96 -41.43 23.02
CA LYS A 2 8.55 -40.12 22.68
C LYS A 2 10.08 -40.11 22.40
N ASN A 3 10.83 -41.09 22.91
CA ASN A 3 12.30 -41.10 22.86
C ASN A 3 12.88 -41.79 21.61
N TRP A 4 12.03 -42.45 20.80
CA TRP A 4 12.47 -43.15 19.59
C TRP A 4 12.81 -42.18 18.47
N LEU A 5 12.01 -41.11 18.31
CA LEU A 5 12.23 -40.09 17.29
C LEU A 5 13.52 -39.28 17.53
N VAL A 6 13.91 -39.08 18.79
CA VAL A 6 15.08 -38.24 19.18
C VAL A 6 16.38 -39.06 19.29
N LYS A 7 16.30 -40.40 19.34
CA LYS A 7 17.49 -41.28 19.35
C LYS A 7 18.14 -41.45 17.98
N ASN A 8 17.33 -41.40 16.92
CA ASN A 8 17.81 -41.63 15.57
C ASN A 8 18.47 -40.36 15.01
N PHE A 9 19.79 -40.39 14.88
CA PHE A 9 20.57 -39.27 14.32
C PHE A 9 20.08 -38.85 12.93
N TRP A 10 19.73 -39.81 12.07
CA TRP A 10 19.18 -39.58 10.74
C TRP A 10 17.87 -38.79 10.74
N LEU A 11 16.98 -39.04 11.70
CA LEU A 11 15.72 -38.29 11.82
C LEU A 11 15.96 -36.81 12.14
N LYS A 12 17.01 -36.50 12.91
CA LYS A 12 17.42 -35.10 13.17
C LYS A 12 17.97 -34.43 11.91
N ALA A 13 18.78 -35.15 11.12
CA ALA A 13 19.32 -34.62 9.87
C ALA A 13 18.20 -34.32 8.86
N ILE A 14 17.21 -35.21 8.73
CA ILE A 14 16.03 -34.99 7.87
C ILE A 14 15.21 -33.80 8.37
N SER A 15 14.99 -33.69 9.69
CA SER A 15 14.28 -32.56 10.28
C SER A 15 15.00 -31.23 10.03
N LEU A 16 16.34 -31.22 10.11
CA LEU A 16 17.16 -30.03 9.85
C LEU A 16 17.09 -29.62 8.37
N ALA A 17 17.17 -30.58 7.46
CA ALA A 17 17.04 -30.33 6.03
C ALA A 17 15.66 -29.73 5.69
N LEU A 18 14.58 -30.30 6.23
CA LEU A 18 13.22 -29.77 6.07
C LEU A 18 13.07 -28.36 6.64
N ALA A 19 13.66 -28.09 7.81
CA ALA A 19 13.66 -26.76 8.40
C ALA A 19 14.37 -25.74 7.50
N ILE A 20 15.54 -26.10 6.93
CA ILE A 20 16.29 -25.24 6.01
C ILE A 20 15.49 -24.99 4.73
N ILE A 21 14.92 -26.03 4.12
CA ILE A 21 14.09 -25.90 2.91
C ILE A 21 12.88 -24.99 3.19
N THR A 22 12.21 -25.19 4.32
CA THR A 22 11.04 -24.39 4.71
C THR A 22 11.44 -22.95 5.00
N TRP A 23 12.59 -22.73 5.64
CA TRP A 23 13.15 -21.40 5.85
C TRP A 23 13.37 -20.68 4.52
N PHE A 24 14.03 -21.33 3.55
CA PHE A 24 14.22 -20.75 2.22
C PHE A 24 12.90 -20.51 1.47
N TYR A 25 11.93 -21.41 1.60
CA TYR A 25 10.60 -21.24 1.00
C TYR A 25 9.87 -20.02 1.57
N VAL A 26 9.83 -19.89 2.90
CA VAL A 26 9.19 -18.75 3.58
C VAL A 26 9.90 -17.43 3.25
N VAL A 27 11.23 -17.39 3.27
CA VAL A 27 12.00 -16.19 2.91
C VAL A 27 11.80 -15.82 1.44
N GLY A 28 11.74 -16.80 0.53
CA GLY A 28 11.43 -16.59 -0.87
C GLY A 28 10.05 -15.96 -1.11
N GLU A 29 9.05 -16.39 -0.35
CA GLU A 29 7.69 -15.83 -0.43
C GLU A 29 7.61 -14.42 0.17
N LEU A 30 8.29 -14.16 1.29
CA LEU A 30 8.38 -12.81 1.88
C LEU A 30 9.09 -11.80 0.97
N SER A 31 9.96 -12.28 0.07
CA SER A 31 10.62 -11.44 -0.94
C SER A 31 9.65 -10.95 -2.03
N HIS A 32 8.42 -11.49 -2.08
CA HIS A 32 7.39 -11.10 -3.05
C HIS A 32 6.27 -10.25 -2.44
N ALA A 33 6.40 -9.77 -1.19
CA ALA A 33 5.47 -8.80 -0.65
C ALA A 33 5.57 -7.47 -1.45
N PRO A 34 4.50 -7.00 -2.12
CA PRO A 34 4.49 -5.70 -2.77
C PRO A 34 4.37 -4.62 -1.69
N GLY A 35 5.47 -4.29 -1.04
CA GLY A 35 5.44 -3.49 0.18
C GLY A 35 6.82 -3.03 0.64
N GLU A 36 7.53 -2.35 -0.25
CA GLU A 36 8.74 -1.51 -0.09
C GLU A 36 9.63 -1.77 -1.29
N GLU A 37 9.21 -1.30 -2.46
CA GLU A 37 10.17 -1.08 -3.53
C GLU A 37 11.07 0.06 -3.04
N ARG A 38 12.16 -0.29 -2.34
CA ARG A 38 13.27 0.61 -2.07
C ARG A 38 13.87 0.98 -3.42
N VAL A 39 13.23 1.93 -4.09
CA VAL A 39 13.76 2.56 -5.29
C VAL A 39 15.22 2.91 -4.96
N PRO A 40 16.21 2.41 -5.74
CA PRO A 40 17.59 2.71 -5.45
C PRO A 40 17.74 4.23 -5.38
N PHE A 41 18.51 4.73 -4.40
CA PHE A 41 18.66 6.15 -4.07
C PHE A 41 19.00 7.07 -5.27
N TRP A 42 19.36 6.51 -6.42
CA TRP A 42 19.71 7.22 -7.65
C TRP A 42 18.62 7.21 -8.73
N VAL A 43 17.51 6.48 -8.57
CA VAL A 43 16.53 6.21 -9.66
C VAL A 43 15.37 7.24 -9.72
N GLY A 44 15.28 8.18 -8.76
CA GLY A 44 14.22 9.21 -8.76
C GLY A 44 14.63 10.63 -8.33
N TYR A 45 15.86 10.82 -7.87
CA TYR A 45 16.32 12.05 -7.21
C TYR A 45 17.29 12.81 -8.12
N GLY A 46 16.76 13.50 -9.11
CA GLY A 46 17.49 14.64 -9.64
C GLY A 46 17.84 15.59 -8.48
N PRO A 47 19.01 16.25 -8.48
CA PRO A 47 19.40 17.15 -7.41
C PRO A 47 18.30 18.17 -7.12
N GLY A 48 17.83 18.23 -5.86
CA GLY A 48 16.76 19.14 -5.41
C GLY A 48 15.36 18.52 -5.27
N ASN A 49 15.17 17.25 -5.61
CA ASN A 49 13.95 16.52 -5.28
C ASN A 49 13.93 16.03 -3.83
N VAL A 50 12.74 15.99 -3.24
CA VAL A 50 12.46 15.45 -1.90
C VAL A 50 11.35 14.42 -1.97
N ILE A 51 11.34 13.51 -0.99
CA ILE A 51 10.22 12.60 -0.73
C ILE A 51 9.42 13.18 0.42
N LYS A 52 8.09 13.17 0.30
CA LYS A 52 7.19 13.47 1.40
C LYS A 52 6.02 12.51 1.37
N GLU A 53 5.69 11.94 2.52
CA GLU A 53 4.45 11.19 2.69
C GLU A 53 3.30 12.17 2.89
N LEU A 54 2.23 12.03 2.10
CA LEU A 54 1.06 12.90 2.16
C LEU A 54 -0.22 12.08 2.28
N PRO A 55 -1.17 12.50 3.14
CA PRO A 55 -2.45 11.83 3.28
C PRO A 55 -3.29 12.02 2.02
N ILE A 56 -4.10 11.01 1.68
CA ILE A 56 -5.03 11.02 0.56
C ILE A 56 -6.42 11.47 1.06
N ARG A 57 -7.05 12.38 0.31
CA ARG A 57 -8.40 12.88 0.54
C ARG A 57 -9.26 12.61 -0.68
N CYS A 58 -10.36 11.90 -0.47
CA CYS A 58 -11.32 11.65 -1.53
C CYS A 58 -12.10 12.92 -1.86
N VAL A 59 -12.28 13.16 -3.17
CA VAL A 59 -13.14 14.23 -3.67
C VAL A 59 -14.45 13.59 -4.10
N ILE A 60 -15.55 13.97 -3.46
CA ILE A 60 -16.88 13.42 -3.74
C ILE A 60 -17.69 14.46 -4.49
N LYS A 61 -18.40 14.04 -5.54
CA LYS A 61 -19.26 14.89 -6.36
C LYS A 61 -20.67 14.30 -6.44
N GLY A 62 -21.67 15.18 -6.46
CA GLY A 62 -23.07 14.78 -6.55
C GLY A 62 -23.71 14.48 -5.19
N GLN A 63 -24.91 13.90 -5.24
CA GLN A 63 -25.69 13.52 -4.05
C GLN A 63 -26.18 12.08 -4.20
N PRO A 64 -26.19 11.28 -3.13
CA PRO A 64 -26.81 9.95 -3.15
C PRO A 64 -28.26 10.00 -3.65
N ALA A 65 -28.81 8.84 -4.01
CA ALA A 65 -30.23 8.75 -4.30
C ALA A 65 -31.10 9.27 -3.14
N GLY A 66 -32.32 9.70 -3.46
CA GLY A 66 -33.27 10.17 -2.44
C GLY A 66 -33.43 9.15 -1.30
N ASN A 67 -33.44 9.64 -0.06
CA ASN A 67 -33.48 8.86 1.19
C ASN A 67 -32.20 8.07 1.54
N TYR A 68 -31.08 8.33 0.85
CA TYR A 68 -29.77 7.81 1.22
C TYR A 68 -28.86 8.92 1.73
N ILE A 69 -28.03 8.60 2.72
CA ILE A 69 -27.02 9.51 3.27
C ILE A 69 -25.63 8.91 3.09
N LEU A 70 -24.67 9.75 2.72
CA LEU A 70 -23.26 9.36 2.72
C LEU A 70 -22.76 9.31 4.17
N ARG A 71 -22.29 8.13 4.58
CA ARG A 71 -21.74 7.89 5.93
C ARG A 71 -20.23 8.08 5.93
N LEU A 72 -19.79 9.33 6.16
CA LEU A 72 -18.36 9.69 6.23
C LEU A 72 -17.63 8.90 7.33
N ASP A 73 -18.32 8.51 8.41
CA ASP A 73 -17.81 7.71 9.51
C ASP A 73 -17.46 6.26 9.13
N LYS A 74 -17.99 5.77 7.99
CA LYS A 74 -17.79 4.41 7.49
C LYS A 74 -16.96 4.35 6.21
N MET A 75 -16.42 5.48 5.78
CA MET A 75 -15.61 5.55 4.58
C MET A 75 -14.19 5.06 4.87
N THR A 76 -13.78 4.00 4.17
CA THR A 76 -12.42 3.47 4.26
C THR A 76 -11.66 3.84 2.99
N ILE A 77 -10.47 4.43 3.15
CA ILE A 77 -9.58 4.78 2.04
C ILE A 77 -8.35 3.90 2.16
N THR A 78 -8.11 3.07 1.15
CA THR A 78 -6.93 2.20 1.10
C THR A 78 -6.19 2.47 -0.21
N PRO A 79 -4.94 2.97 -0.19
CA PRO A 79 -4.16 3.40 0.99
C PRO A 79 -4.59 4.77 1.55
N GLU A 80 -4.29 5.07 2.82
CA GLU A 80 -4.62 6.36 3.46
C GLU A 80 -3.62 7.48 3.14
N ALA A 81 -2.42 7.12 2.70
CA ALA A 81 -1.35 8.04 2.33
C ALA A 81 -0.54 7.50 1.15
N ALA A 82 0.17 8.38 0.46
CA ALA A 82 1.12 8.00 -0.58
C ALA A 82 2.39 8.86 -0.50
N PHE A 83 3.50 8.28 -0.97
CA PHE A 83 4.76 8.98 -1.10
C PHE A 83 4.76 9.83 -2.36
N VAL A 84 5.31 11.03 -2.21
CA VAL A 84 5.31 12.06 -3.23
C VAL A 84 6.73 12.53 -3.47
N ILE A 85 7.18 12.42 -4.72
CA ILE A 85 8.54 12.74 -5.13
C ILE A 85 8.51 13.93 -6.09
N GLY A 86 9.26 14.98 -5.77
CA GLY A 86 9.39 16.14 -6.66
C GLY A 86 10.23 17.26 -6.06
N PRO A 87 10.33 18.42 -6.74
CA PRO A 87 11.11 19.55 -6.26
C PRO A 87 10.60 20.04 -4.91
N LYS A 88 11.52 20.29 -3.96
CA LYS A 88 11.18 20.75 -2.60
C LYS A 88 10.18 21.91 -2.57
N ARG A 89 10.37 22.90 -3.45
CA ARG A 89 9.51 24.09 -3.58
C ARG A 89 8.05 23.79 -3.92
N ILE A 90 7.80 22.65 -4.58
CA ILE A 90 6.46 22.20 -4.96
C ILE A 90 5.91 21.30 -3.86
N VAL A 91 6.66 20.27 -3.47
CA VAL A 91 6.23 19.27 -2.48
C VAL A 91 5.89 19.89 -1.12
N ASP A 92 6.66 20.90 -0.68
CA ASP A 92 6.39 21.59 0.59
C ASP A 92 5.03 22.32 0.61
N LYS A 93 4.51 22.71 -0.56
CA LYS A 93 3.21 23.38 -0.69
C LYS A 93 2.03 22.41 -0.67
N ILE A 94 2.28 21.11 -0.85
CA ILE A 94 1.23 20.10 -0.87
C ILE A 94 1.01 19.60 0.56
N VAL A 95 -0.24 19.70 1.01
CA VAL A 95 -0.67 19.26 2.36
C VAL A 95 -1.31 17.88 2.31
N TYR A 96 -2.05 17.59 1.24
CA TYR A 96 -2.72 16.31 1.01
C TYR A 96 -2.88 16.07 -0.50
N LEU A 97 -3.05 14.80 -0.87
CA LEU A 97 -3.33 14.38 -2.24
C LEU A 97 -4.84 14.23 -2.42
N LYS A 98 -5.35 14.57 -3.61
CA LYS A 98 -6.77 14.44 -3.95
C LYS A 98 -6.97 13.27 -4.88
N THR A 99 -8.09 12.58 -4.77
CA THR A 99 -8.53 11.64 -5.81
C THR A 99 -9.17 12.40 -6.97
N VAL A 100 -9.24 11.76 -8.14
CA VAL A 100 -10.22 12.18 -9.15
C VAL A 100 -11.63 12.17 -8.53
N PRO A 101 -12.51 13.13 -8.88
CA PRO A 101 -13.84 13.21 -8.30
C PRO A 101 -14.64 11.91 -8.49
N ILE A 102 -15.16 11.41 -7.37
CA ILE A 102 -16.00 10.21 -7.31
C ILE A 102 -17.45 10.69 -7.36
N ASP A 103 -18.15 10.36 -8.44
CA ASP A 103 -19.57 10.68 -8.59
C ASP A 103 -20.42 9.68 -7.81
N ILE A 104 -21.20 10.17 -6.84
CA ILE A 104 -22.13 9.38 -6.03
C ILE A 104 -23.58 9.62 -6.41
N THR A 105 -23.83 10.30 -7.54
CA THR A 105 -25.17 10.65 -8.00
C THR A 105 -26.04 9.42 -8.18
N GLY A 106 -27.18 9.37 -7.48
CA GLY A 106 -28.14 8.27 -7.60
C GLY A 106 -27.68 6.95 -6.97
N GLN A 107 -26.57 6.94 -6.22
CA GLN A 107 -26.10 5.74 -5.56
C GLN A 107 -27.00 5.36 -4.38
N THR A 108 -27.37 4.08 -4.32
CA THR A 108 -28.29 3.49 -3.32
C THR A 108 -27.63 2.38 -2.49
N ARG A 109 -26.39 1.99 -2.82
CA ARG A 109 -25.71 0.85 -2.20
C ARG A 109 -24.26 1.19 -1.85
N THR A 110 -23.73 0.51 -0.85
CA THR A 110 -22.29 0.53 -0.55
C THR A 110 -21.53 -0.14 -1.68
N TYR A 111 -20.44 0.48 -2.12
CA TYR A 111 -19.54 -0.07 -3.12
C TYR A 111 -18.10 0.34 -2.81
N SER A 112 -17.16 -0.44 -3.35
CA SER A 112 -15.74 -0.11 -3.35
C SER A 112 -15.33 0.25 -4.77
N VAL A 113 -14.52 1.29 -4.92
CA VAL A 113 -14.03 1.75 -6.23
C VAL A 113 -12.56 2.11 -6.13
N THR A 114 -11.79 1.69 -7.13
CA THR A 114 -10.40 2.12 -7.30
C THR A 114 -10.40 3.35 -8.19
N VAL A 115 -9.82 4.44 -7.68
CA VAL A 115 -9.84 5.76 -8.35
C VAL A 115 -8.42 6.30 -8.36
N PRO A 116 -7.93 6.82 -9.50
CA PRO A 116 -6.61 7.42 -9.54
C PRO A 116 -6.55 8.72 -8.72
N LEU A 117 -5.34 9.08 -8.30
CA LEU A 117 -5.06 10.38 -7.74
C LEU A 117 -5.09 11.47 -8.82
N GLU A 118 -5.50 12.66 -8.43
CA GLU A 118 -5.41 13.85 -9.25
C GLU A 118 -3.93 14.18 -9.51
N SER A 119 -3.56 14.34 -10.78
CA SER A 119 -2.17 14.58 -11.17
C SER A 119 -1.70 15.96 -10.71
N VAL A 120 -0.55 16.00 -10.05
CA VAL A 120 0.10 17.26 -9.63
C VAL A 120 1.30 17.53 -10.52
N LYS A 121 1.31 18.69 -11.18
CA LYS A 121 2.38 19.05 -12.12
C LYS A 121 3.74 19.13 -11.42
N GLY A 122 4.73 18.42 -11.98
CA GLY A 122 6.12 18.43 -11.50
C GLY A 122 6.39 17.46 -10.35
N VAL A 123 5.46 16.55 -10.07
CA VAL A 123 5.51 15.62 -8.94
C VAL A 123 5.13 14.22 -9.41
N ARG A 124 5.66 13.18 -8.75
CA ARG A 124 5.43 11.76 -9.05
C ARG A 124 5.03 11.01 -7.78
N PHE A 125 4.20 9.97 -7.95
CA PHE A 125 3.70 9.06 -6.93
C PHE A 125 3.25 7.77 -7.62
#